data_AF-A0A379N0L8-F1
#
_entry.id   AF-A0A379N0L8-F1
#
_cell.length_a   1.000
_cell.length_b   1.000
_cell.length_c   1.000
_cell.angle_alpha   90.00
_cell.angle_beta   90.00
_cell.angle_gamma   90.00
#
_symmetry.space_group_name_H-M   'P 1'
#
loop_
_entity.id
_entity.type
_entity.pdbx_description
1 polymer ?
#
loop_
_entity_poly.entity_id
_entity_poly.type
_entity_poly.pdbx_seq_one_letter_code
_entity_poly.pdbx_strand_id
1 'polypeptide(L)'
;MWRWLLIGPLLLVLVLFALSNTAPVPVRFWPFDLAWETPLAVAVLSVSAFAFLLGALVTWMASLGARRRARRLAQTVRQLESELAQLRAQVARQVPEGGEAMGRRPAKVALPAP
;
A
#
# COMPACT_ATOMS: atom_id res chain seq x y z
N MET A 1 -18.96 -5.55 8.61
CA MET A 1 -19.56 -6.08 9.86
C MET A 1 -18.49 -6.62 10.83
N TRP A 2 -17.44 -7.32 10.35
CA TRP A 2 -16.34 -7.84 11.21
C TRP A 2 -15.64 -6.81 12.11
N ARG A 3 -15.54 -5.54 11.68
CA ARG A 3 -14.97 -4.45 12.49
C ARG A 3 -15.65 -4.29 13.85
N TRP A 4 -16.96 -4.51 13.93
CA TRP A 4 -17.70 -4.39 15.20
C TRP A 4 -17.37 -5.53 16.17
N LEU A 5 -16.99 -6.70 15.66
CA LEU A 5 -16.51 -7.81 16.48
C LEU A 5 -15.20 -7.52 17.20
N LEU A 6 -14.36 -6.63 16.64
CA LEU A 6 -13.10 -6.20 17.27
C LEU A 6 -13.31 -4.99 18.18
N ILE A 7 -14.12 -4.02 17.74
CA ILE A 7 -14.35 -2.77 18.48
C ILE A 7 -15.16 -3.02 19.76
N GLY A 8 -16.19 -3.86 19.71
CA GLY A 8 -17.07 -4.11 20.85
C GLY A 8 -16.34 -4.64 22.09
N PRO A 9 -15.59 -5.76 21.99
CA PRO A 9 -14.82 -6.30 23.11
C PRO A 9 -13.75 -5.34 23.62
N LEU A 10 -13.05 -4.65 22.71
CA LEU A 10 -12.04 -3.64 23.08
C LEU A 10 -12.67 -2.53 23.93
N LEU A 11 -13.82 -2.01 23.50
CA LEU A 11 -14.52 -0.95 24.21
C LEU A 11 -15.05 -1.42 25.56
N LEU A 12 -15.54 -2.67 25.65
CA LEU A 12 -15.93 -3.27 26.91
C LEU A 12 -14.75 -3.37 27.89
N VAL A 13 -13.58 -3.83 27.44
CA VAL A 13 -12.37 -3.89 28.27
C VAL A 13 -11.95 -2.49 28.73
N LEU A 14 -11.99 -1.48 27.84
CA LEU A 14 -11.71 -0.10 28.20
C LEU A 14 -12.65 0.43 29.29
N VAL A 15 -13.95 0.15 29.17
CA VAL A 15 -14.96 0.58 30.14
C VAL A 15 -14.75 -0.14 31.48
N LEU A 16 -14.53 -1.46 31.47
CA LEU A 16 -14.25 -2.23 32.69
C LEU A 16 -12.97 -1.76 33.38
N PHE A 17 -11.92 -1.49 32.60
CA PHE A 17 -10.69 -0.91 33.11
C PHE A 17 -10.95 0.46 33.72
N ALA A 18 -11.78 1.30 33.08
CA ALA A 18 -12.14 2.62 33.57
C ALA A 18 -12.89 2.59 34.91
N LEU A 19 -13.88 1.71 35.02
CA LEU A 19 -14.65 1.54 36.24
C LEU A 19 -13.83 0.91 37.37
N SER A 20 -12.93 -0.02 37.04
CA SER A 20 -12.10 -0.70 38.04
C SER A 20 -10.92 0.14 38.53
N ASN A 21 -10.43 1.09 37.73
CA ASN A 21 -9.23 1.87 38.02
C ASN A 21 -9.56 3.36 38.23
N THR A 22 -10.46 3.62 39.18
CA THR A 22 -10.84 4.98 39.60
C THR A 22 -9.91 5.56 40.68
N ALA A 23 -8.99 4.75 41.21
CA ALA A 23 -8.05 5.18 42.24
C ALA A 23 -7.21 6.38 41.76
N PRO A 24 -7.13 7.45 42.56
CA PRO A 24 -6.32 8.62 42.21
C PRO A 24 -4.84 8.24 42.26
N VAL A 25 -4.12 8.56 41.19
CA VAL A 25 -2.68 8.34 41.05
C VAL A 25 -2.01 9.66 40.67
N PRO A 26 -0.90 10.03 41.32
CA PRO A 26 -0.13 11.21 40.97
C PRO A 26 0.56 11.02 39.62
N VAL A 27 0.16 11.80 38.62
CA VAL A 27 0.87 11.92 37.35
C VAL A 27 1.83 13.09 37.45
N ARG A 28 3.13 12.78 37.42
CA ARG A 28 4.20 13.77 37.47
C ARG A 28 4.64 14.15 36.07
N PHE A 29 4.50 15.43 35.73
CA PHE A 29 4.95 16.01 34.48
C PHE A 29 6.35 16.62 34.65
N TRP A 30 7.37 15.80 34.42
CA TRP A 30 8.74 16.31 34.28
C TRP A 30 8.90 17.00 32.91
N PRO A 31 9.61 18.14 32.77
CA PRO A 31 10.50 18.88 33.69
C PRO A 31 9.81 19.98 34.52
N PHE A 32 8.48 20.03 34.51
CA PHE A 32 7.71 21.13 35.11
C PHE A 32 7.46 20.97 36.61
N ASP A 33 7.90 19.87 37.24
CA ASP A 33 7.64 19.51 38.65
C ASP A 33 6.16 19.55 39.08
N LEU A 34 5.25 19.51 38.11
CA LEU A 34 3.81 19.45 38.35
C LEU A 34 3.39 18.01 38.63
N ALA A 35 2.66 17.81 39.72
CA ALA A 35 1.98 16.57 40.03
C ALA A 35 0.46 16.80 39.97
N TRP A 36 -0.23 16.01 39.16
CA TRP A 36 -1.69 16.07 39.04
C TRP A 36 -2.29 14.72 39.43
N GLU A 37 -3.23 14.73 40.37
CA GLU A 37 -3.98 13.53 40.77
C GLU A 37 -5.07 13.23 39.74
N THR A 38 -4.91 12.14 39.00
CA THR A 38 -5.95 11.65 38.07
C THR A 38 -6.26 10.19 38.35
N PRO A 39 -7.50 9.73 38.12
CA PRO A 39 -7.77 8.30 38.08
C PRO A 39 -6.85 7.62 37.06
N LEU A 40 -6.22 6.52 37.45
CA LEU A 40 -5.29 5.78 36.58
C LEU A 40 -5.92 5.44 35.22
N ALA A 41 -7.20 5.07 35.23
CA ALA A 41 -7.99 4.89 34.02
C ALA A 41 -7.91 6.06 33.05
N VAL A 42 -8.19 7.27 33.53
CA VAL A 42 -8.24 8.48 32.71
C VAL A 42 -6.87 8.78 32.12
N ALA A 43 -5.80 8.61 32.90
CA ALA A 43 -4.44 8.83 32.43
C ALA A 43 -4.08 7.88 31.27
N VAL A 44 -4.25 6.58 31.47
CA VAL A 44 -3.91 5.55 30.47
C VAL A 44 -4.77 5.67 29.22
N LEU A 45 -6.08 5.88 29.39
CA LEU A 45 -7.01 6.01 28.26
C LEU A 45 -6.71 7.26 27.43
N SER A 46 -6.38 8.38 28.07
CA SER A 46 -6.08 9.64 27.37
C SER A 46 -4.80 9.53 26.53
N VAL A 47 -3.72 8.97 27.12
CA VAL A 47 -2.46 8.73 26.40
C VAL A 47 -2.67 7.76 25.24
N SER A 48 -3.41 6.68 25.48
CA SER A 48 -3.71 5.66 24.46
C SER A 48 -4.54 6.25 23.32
N ALA A 49 -5.59 7.02 23.64
CA ALA A 49 -6.42 7.69 22.65
C ALA A 49 -5.58 8.67 21.81
N PHE A 50 -4.72 9.46 22.46
CA PHE A 50 -3.85 10.41 21.77
C PHE A 50 -2.87 9.71 20.80
N ALA A 51 -2.20 8.65 21.26
CA ALA A 51 -1.32 7.84 20.43
C ALA A 51 -2.05 7.21 19.24
N PHE A 52 -3.27 6.71 19.47
CA PHE A 52 -4.12 6.16 18.41
C PHE A 52 -4.50 7.23 17.38
N LEU A 53 -4.93 8.42 17.82
CA LEU A 53 -5.26 9.52 16.91
C LEU A 53 -4.07 9.93 16.06
N LEU A 54 -2.87 10.04 16.66
CA LEU A 54 -1.64 10.33 15.94
C LEU A 54 -1.31 9.21 14.93
N GLY A 55 -1.37 7.95 15.33
CA GLY A 55 -1.14 6.82 14.43
C GLY A 55 -2.13 6.78 13.28
N ALA A 56 -3.40 7.07 13.55
CA ALA A 56 -4.45 7.18 12.53
C ALA A 56 -4.18 8.35 11.58
N LEU A 57 -3.75 9.50 12.09
CA LEU A 57 -3.41 10.67 11.27
C LEU A 57 -2.19 10.40 10.37
N VAL A 58 -1.14 9.79 10.91
CA VAL A 58 0.04 9.37 10.14
C VAL A 58 -0.37 8.38 9.04
N THR A 59 -1.17 7.38 9.37
CA THR A 59 -1.70 6.40 8.41
C THR A 59 -2.55 7.07 7.33
N TRP A 60 -3.40 8.03 7.72
CA TRP A 60 -4.20 8.83 6.80
C TRP A 60 -3.31 9.61 5.83
N MET A 61 -2.30 10.32 6.34
CA MET A 61 -1.35 11.06 5.51
C MET A 61 -0.58 10.15 4.56
N ALA A 62 -0.15 8.97 5.01
CA ALA A 62 0.48 7.96 4.17
C ALA A 62 -0.47 7.46 3.07
N SER A 63 -1.75 7.25 3.39
CA SER A 63 -2.79 6.89 2.40
C SER A 63 -3.02 7.99 1.36
N LEU A 64 -3.02 9.27 1.75
CA LEU A 64 -3.12 10.38 0.80
C LEU A 64 -1.90 10.45 -0.13
N GLY A 65 -0.70 10.22 0.41
CA GLY A 65 0.53 10.10 -0.37
C GLY A 65 0.51 8.92 -1.34
N ALA A 66 0.01 7.76 -0.91
CA ALA A 66 -0.12 6.56 -1.72
C ALA A 66 -1.02 6.79 -2.94
N ARG A 67 -2.12 7.54 -2.81
CA ARG A 67 -2.98 7.91 -3.95
C ARG A 67 -2.26 8.79 -4.98
N ARG A 68 -1.43 9.74 -4.52
CA ARG A 68 -0.61 10.58 -5.41
C ARG A 68 0.47 9.76 -6.10
N ARG A 69 1.12 8.85 -5.38
CA ARG A 69 2.13 7.93 -5.93
C ARG A 69 1.51 6.98 -6.95
N ALA A 70 0.34 6.41 -6.68
CA ALA A 70 -0.38 5.55 -7.62
C ALA A 70 -0.66 6.25 -8.96
N ARG A 71 -1.04 7.54 -8.95
CA ARG A 71 -1.23 8.32 -10.19
C ARG A 71 0.09 8.54 -10.94
N ARG A 72 1.19 8.81 -10.24
CA ARG A 72 2.51 8.99 -10.87
C ARG A 72 3.02 7.68 -11.49
N LEU A 73 2.93 6.57 -10.77
CA LEU A 73 3.32 5.26 -11.29
C LEU A 73 2.48 4.88 -12.53
N ALA A 74 1.17 5.15 -12.51
CA ALA A 74 0.31 4.89 -13.65
C ALA A 74 0.70 5.71 -14.90
N GLN A 75 1.18 6.95 -14.73
CA GLN A 75 1.69 7.76 -15.83
C GLN A 75 3.01 7.22 -16.39
N THR A 76 3.94 6.82 -15.50
CA THR A 76 5.22 6.21 -15.90
C THR A 76 5.03 4.91 -16.67
N VAL A 77 4.09 4.05 -16.24
CA VAL A 77 3.76 2.82 -16.96
C VAL A 77 3.27 3.11 -18.38
N ARG A 78 2.36 4.10 -18.55
CA ARG A 78 1.87 4.50 -19.88
C ARG A 78 2.99 5.04 -20.79
N GLN A 79 3.95 5.78 -20.24
CA GLN A 79 5.10 6.27 -20.99
C GLN A 79 5.97 5.11 -21.47
N LEU A 80 6.32 4.18 -20.58
CA LEU A 80 7.10 2.98 -20.91
C LEU A 80 6.41 2.10 -21.95
N GLU A 81 5.08 1.93 -21.86
CA GLU A 81 4.29 1.21 -22.87
C GLU A 81 4.35 1.90 -24.25
N SER A 82 4.28 3.24 -24.28
CA SER A 82 4.36 4.00 -25.53
C SER A 82 5.75 3.91 -26.17
N GLU A 83 6.81 3.96 -25.38
CA GLU A 83 8.19 3.78 -25.85
C GLU A 83 8.40 2.38 -26.40
N LEU A 84 7.90 1.34 -25.71
CA LEU A 84 7.92 -0.04 -26.20
C LEU A 84 7.16 -0.20 -27.51
N ALA A 85 6.00 0.44 -27.66
CA ALA A 85 5.24 0.41 -28.90
C ALA A 85 6.00 1.08 -30.05
N GLN A 86 6.65 2.21 -29.80
CA GLN A 86 7.48 2.90 -30.79
C GLN A 86 8.71 2.08 -31.19
N LEU A 87 9.42 1.49 -30.21
CA LEU A 87 10.54 0.59 -30.46
C LEU A 87 10.13 -0.62 -31.30
N ARG A 88 9.01 -1.27 -30.96
CA ARG A 88 8.45 -2.38 -31.75
C ARG A 88 8.10 -1.95 -33.18
N ALA A 89 7.50 -0.78 -33.35
CA ALA A 89 7.18 -0.25 -34.67
C ALA A 89 8.45 0.07 -35.49
N GLN A 90 9.50 0.57 -34.85
CA GLN A 90 10.80 0.79 -35.51
C GLN A 90 11.46 -0.53 -35.92
N VAL A 91 11.48 -1.53 -35.04
CA VAL A 91 11.96 -2.89 -35.37
C VAL A 91 11.16 -3.47 -36.53
N ALA A 92 9.83 -3.38 -36.51
CA ALA A 92 8.98 -3.86 -37.60
C ALA A 92 9.25 -3.13 -38.93
N ARG A 93 9.57 -1.84 -38.91
CA ARG A 93 9.99 -1.09 -40.11
C ARG A 93 11.41 -1.41 -40.57
N GLN A 94 12.29 -1.80 -39.64
CA GLN A 94 13.66 -2.24 -39.91
C GLN A 94 13.77 -3.72 -40.29
N VAL A 95 12.67 -4.46 -40.27
CA VAL A 95 12.55 -5.75 -40.95
C VAL A 95 11.94 -5.48 -42.33
N PRO A 96 12.74 -5.04 -43.33
CA PRO A 96 12.30 -5.11 -44.71
C PRO A 96 12.15 -6.59 -45.09
N GLU A 97 11.25 -6.83 -46.03
CA GLU A 97 10.83 -8.09 -46.63
C GLU A 97 12.00 -8.96 -47.18
N GLY A 98 12.85 -9.49 -46.30
CA GLY A 98 13.89 -10.47 -46.64
C GLY A 98 13.49 -11.92 -46.29
N GLY A 99 12.36 -12.09 -45.57
CA GLY A 99 11.92 -13.39 -45.06
C GLY A 99 11.05 -14.21 -46.02
N GLU A 100 10.40 -13.58 -47.00
CA GLU A 100 9.48 -14.28 -47.91
C GLU A 100 10.21 -15.10 -49.01
N ALA A 101 11.50 -14.85 -49.23
CA ALA A 101 12.30 -15.60 -50.21
C ALA A 101 12.78 -16.99 -49.71
N MET A 102 12.71 -17.28 -48.40
CA MET A 102 13.19 -18.56 -47.83
C MET A 102 12.10 -19.64 -47.76
N GLY A 103 10.83 -19.30 -48.03
CA GLY A 103 9.68 -20.22 -47.93
C GLY A 103 9.32 -20.94 -49.24
N ARG A 104 9.92 -20.58 -50.38
CA ARG A 104 9.59 -21.21 -51.66
C ARG A 104 10.39 -22.51 -51.83
N ARG A 105 9.84 -23.59 -51.27
CA ARG A 105 10.19 -24.99 -51.56
C ARG A 105 10.68 -25.15 -53.01
N PRO A 106 11.95 -25.51 -53.27
CA PRO A 106 12.32 -25.99 -54.58
C PRO A 106 11.68 -27.36 -54.82
N ALA A 107 11.28 -27.52 -56.07
CA ALA A 107 10.50 -28.59 -56.64
C ALA A 107 10.93 -30.00 -56.21
N LYS A 108 9.90 -30.83 -56.05
CA LYS A 108 9.90 -32.29 -56.19
C LYS A 108 10.99 -32.75 -57.18
N VAL A 109 12.12 -33.24 -56.67
CA VAL A 109 13.10 -33.97 -57.48
C VAL A 109 12.47 -35.32 -57.79
N ALA A 110 12.03 -35.49 -59.03
CA ALA A 110 11.62 -36.79 -59.55
C ALA A 110 12.87 -37.68 -59.61
N LEU A 111 12.91 -38.73 -58.78
CA LEU A 111 13.87 -39.82 -58.93
C LEU A 111 13.55 -40.60 -60.21
N PRO A 112 14.51 -40.85 -61.11
CA PRO A 112 14.46 -42.06 -61.92
C PRO A 112 14.74 -43.27 -61.02
N ALA A 113 13.83 -44.25 -61.09
CA ALA A 113 13.89 -45.54 -60.39
C ALA A 113 14.90 -46.50 -61.08
N PRO A 114 15.20 -47.66 -60.46
CA PRO A 114 16.53 -48.30 -60.39
C PRO A 114 17.10 -48.86 -61.69
#